data_AF-A0A2S8GLR1-F1
#
_entry.id   AF-A0A2S8GLR1-F1
#
_cell.length_a   1.000
_cell.length_b   1.000
_cell.length_c   1.000
_cell.angle_alpha   90.00
_cell.angle_beta   90.00
_cell.angle_gamma   90.00
#
_symmetry.space_group_name_H-M   'P 1'
#
loop_
_entity.id
_entity.type
_entity.pdbx_description
1 polymer ?
#
loop_
_entity_poly.entity_id
_entity_poly.type
_entity_poly.pdbx_seq_one_letter_code
_entity_poly.pdbx_strand_id
1 'polypeptide(L)'
;MPTKRPVLLTVLIEAASKRWYLAGIDLEGNTTPLLCSEEDNLAGYIGQPLDDQTSFLRHHLAGVLQRGTDRLWGRQEKPCQIVFVADDHFQDAPAELTERVAEHFVEWLTRPPVVFFLLESSRETPPPELKLVAGEIDSEGHAALVAGLPKMFQKCTENDPWELVLSKRSKA
;
A
#
# COMPACT_ATOMS: atom_id res chain seq x y z
N MET A 1 -20.39 9.00 -20.50
CA MET A 1 -19.32 9.52 -19.63
C MET A 1 -18.03 8.89 -20.10
N PRO A 2 -16.90 9.61 -20.18
CA PRO A 2 -15.63 8.97 -20.51
C PRO A 2 -15.34 7.88 -19.48
N THR A 3 -15.03 6.68 -19.97
CA THR A 3 -14.71 5.53 -19.13
C THR A 3 -13.39 5.84 -18.42
N LYS A 4 -13.41 5.89 -17.08
CA LYS A 4 -12.17 6.11 -16.31
C LYS A 4 -11.19 4.98 -16.57
N ARG A 5 -9.90 5.30 -16.67
CA ARG A 5 -8.84 4.31 -16.86
C ARG A 5 -8.70 3.44 -15.61
N PRO A 6 -8.74 2.10 -15.73
CA PRO A 6 -8.52 1.21 -14.59
C PRO A 6 -7.05 1.23 -14.18
N VAL A 7 -6.80 1.22 -12.87
CA VAL A 7 -5.44 1.13 -12.28
C VAL A 7 -5.47 0.28 -11.01
N LEU A 8 -4.35 -0.34 -10.67
CA LEU A 8 -4.11 -0.93 -9.36
C LEU A 8 -3.74 0.21 -8.39
N LEU A 9 -4.52 0.41 -7.33
CA LEU A 9 -4.13 1.31 -6.24
C LEU A 9 -3.20 0.56 -5.31
N THR A 10 -1.91 0.86 -5.37
CA THR A 10 -0.85 0.08 -4.71
C THR A 10 -0.26 0.86 -3.53
N VAL A 11 -0.37 0.28 -2.34
CA VAL A 11 0.22 0.76 -1.10
C VAL A 11 1.49 -0.05 -0.84
N LEU A 12 2.64 0.62 -0.80
CA LEU A 12 3.88 0.03 -0.31
C LEU A 12 4.08 0.44 1.15
N ILE A 13 4.21 -0.54 2.03
CA ILE A 13 4.49 -0.35 3.46
C ILE A 13 5.97 -0.65 3.68
N GLU A 14 6.68 0.31 4.26
CA GLU A 14 8.04 0.14 4.74
C GLU A 14 8.01 -0.13 6.24
N ALA A 15 8.19 -1.38 6.63
CA ALA A 15 8.06 -1.80 8.02
C ALA A 15 9.12 -1.16 8.93
N ALA A 16 10.37 -1.05 8.45
CA ALA A 16 11.48 -0.51 9.22
C ALA A 16 11.29 0.98 9.55
N SER A 17 11.03 1.81 8.52
CA SER A 17 10.80 3.26 8.65
C SER A 17 9.36 3.61 9.05
N LYS A 18 8.48 2.61 9.16
CA LYS A 18 7.06 2.75 9.55
C LYS A 18 6.35 3.78 8.68
N ARG A 19 6.69 3.75 7.39
CA ARG A 19 6.26 4.68 6.34
C ARG A 19 5.40 3.94 5.33
N TRP A 20 4.57 4.67 4.60
CA TRP A 20 3.91 4.14 3.41
C TRP A 20 4.08 5.05 2.20
N TYR A 21 4.01 4.43 1.03
CA TYR A 21 3.90 5.07 -0.28
C TYR A 21 2.65 4.58 -0.99
N LEU A 22 2.05 5.43 -1.80
CA LEU A 22 0.81 5.14 -2.51
C LEU A 22 0.93 5.54 -3.97
N ALA A 23 0.77 4.58 -4.87
CA ALA A 23 0.86 4.79 -6.31
C ALA A 23 -0.35 4.20 -7.03
N GLY A 24 -0.65 4.73 -8.21
CA GLY A 24 -1.43 4.03 -9.23
C GLY A 24 -0.50 3.26 -10.17
N ILE A 25 -0.79 1.99 -10.43
CA ILE A 25 -0.12 1.18 -11.46
C ILE A 25 -1.14 0.86 -12.54
N ASP A 26 -0.93 1.30 -13.78
CA ASP A 26 -1.81 0.91 -14.89
C ASP A 26 -1.58 -0.55 -15.32
N LEU A 27 -2.48 -1.09 -16.15
CA LEU A 27 -2.43 -2.50 -16.56
C LEU A 27 -1.22 -2.81 -17.47
N GLU A 28 -0.55 -1.77 -17.98
CA GLU A 28 0.72 -1.84 -18.69
C GLU A 28 1.94 -1.80 -17.74
N GLY A 29 1.71 -1.70 -16.43
CA GLY A 29 2.75 -1.66 -15.41
C GLY A 29 3.48 -0.32 -15.32
N ASN A 30 2.88 0.79 -15.73
CA ASN A 30 3.42 2.13 -15.50
C ASN A 30 2.97 2.67 -14.14
N THR A 31 3.95 3.17 -13.39
CA THR A 31 3.72 3.63 -12.02
C THR A 31 3.60 5.14 -11.97
N THR A 32 2.50 5.60 -11.40
CA THR A 32 2.20 6.99 -11.09
C THR A 32 2.24 7.20 -9.57
N PRO A 33 3.27 7.85 -9.03
CA PRO A 33 3.30 8.29 -7.64
C PRO A 33 2.10 9.16 -7.30
N LEU A 34 1.51 8.93 -6.13
CA LEU A 34 0.43 9.77 -5.61
C LEU A 34 0.87 10.44 -4.32
N LEU A 35 1.15 9.65 -3.29
CA LEU A 35 1.35 10.15 -1.93
C LEU A 35 2.46 9.35 -1.23
N CYS A 36 3.10 9.96 -0.24
CA CYS A 36 3.90 9.25 0.74
C CYS A 36 3.66 9.85 2.13
N SER A 37 3.85 9.06 3.18
CA SER A 37 3.90 9.61 4.53
C SER A 37 5.30 10.12 4.88
N GLU A 38 5.40 10.83 6.01
CA GLU A 38 6.65 10.91 6.76
C GLU A 38 7.04 9.54 7.37
N GLU A 39 8.29 9.42 7.80
CA GLU A 39 8.75 8.30 8.63
C GLU A 39 7.99 8.27 9.97
N ASP A 40 7.90 7.10 10.58
CA ASP A 40 7.17 6.86 11.84
C ASP A 40 5.67 7.18 11.79
N ASN A 41 5.10 7.42 10.61
CA ASN A 41 3.68 7.69 10.46
C ASN A 41 2.80 6.50 10.87
N LEU A 42 3.34 5.28 10.85
CA LEU A 42 2.70 4.07 11.37
C LEU A 42 3.12 3.72 12.81
N ALA A 43 4.00 4.48 13.47
CA ALA A 43 4.53 4.10 14.79
C ALA A 43 3.48 4.03 15.91
N GLY A 44 2.26 4.52 15.69
CA GLY A 44 1.18 4.51 16.68
C GLY A 44 0.69 3.11 17.09
N TYR A 45 1.01 2.04 16.36
CA TYR A 45 0.71 0.68 16.81
C TYR A 45 1.69 0.15 17.87
N ILE A 46 2.90 0.71 17.99
CA ILE A 46 3.93 0.12 18.84
C ILE A 46 3.52 0.20 20.31
N GLY A 47 3.71 -0.91 21.04
CA GLY A 47 3.43 -1.00 22.47
C GLY A 47 1.94 -1.08 22.84
N GLN A 48 1.04 -1.10 21.85
CA GLN A 48 -0.39 -1.31 22.07
C GLN A 48 -0.74 -2.81 22.12
N PRO A 49 -1.84 -3.22 22.76
CA PRO A 49 -2.40 -4.56 22.62
C PRO A 49 -2.74 -4.89 21.16
N LEU A 50 -2.63 -6.16 20.76
CA LEU A 50 -2.79 -6.60 19.37
C LEU A 50 -4.08 -6.10 18.68
N ASP A 51 -5.21 -6.09 19.40
CA ASP A 51 -6.48 -5.59 18.87
C ASP A 51 -6.41 -4.09 18.56
N ASP A 52 -5.76 -3.32 19.42
CA ASP A 52 -5.55 -1.88 19.25
C ASP A 52 -4.55 -1.60 18.13
N GLN A 53 -3.50 -2.43 17.99
CA GLN A 53 -2.57 -2.38 16.85
C GLN A 53 -3.30 -2.58 15.53
N THR A 54 -4.12 -3.63 15.46
CA THR A 54 -4.92 -3.97 14.27
C THR A 54 -5.89 -2.83 13.95
N SER A 55 -6.59 -2.32 14.96
CA SER A 55 -7.54 -1.21 14.82
C SER A 55 -6.86 0.07 14.32
N PHE A 56 -5.70 0.41 14.89
CA PHE A 56 -4.90 1.56 14.48
C PHE A 56 -4.48 1.43 13.01
N LEU A 57 -3.83 0.32 12.63
CA LEU A 57 -3.33 0.12 11.27
C LEU A 57 -4.47 0.14 10.26
N ARG A 58 -5.59 -0.51 10.56
CA ARG A 58 -6.78 -0.46 9.72
C ARG A 58 -7.30 0.95 9.50
N HIS A 59 -7.51 1.71 10.58
CA HIS A 59 -8.05 3.05 10.48
C HIS A 59 -7.13 3.94 9.64
N HIS A 60 -5.83 3.82 9.90
CA HIS A 60 -4.82 4.62 9.25
C HIS A 60 -4.69 4.29 7.76
N LEU A 61 -4.55 3.01 7.42
CA LEU A 61 -4.44 2.52 6.04
C LEU A 61 -5.74 2.74 5.25
N ALA A 62 -6.92 2.64 5.87
CA ALA A 62 -8.17 3.03 5.21
C ALA A 62 -8.16 4.52 4.82
N GLY A 63 -7.61 5.38 5.67
CA GLY A 63 -7.37 6.79 5.34
C GLY A 63 -6.40 6.98 4.18
N VAL A 64 -5.37 6.13 4.05
CA VAL A 64 -4.46 6.11 2.89
C VAL A 64 -5.23 5.80 1.60
N LEU A 65 -6.05 4.75 1.61
CA LEU A 65 -6.85 4.34 0.45
C LEU A 65 -7.83 5.42 -0.01
N GLN A 66 -8.48 6.10 0.93
CA GLN A 66 -9.37 7.22 0.62
C GLN A 66 -8.60 8.33 -0.11
N ARG A 67 -7.47 8.78 0.44
CA ARG A 67 -6.65 9.82 -0.17
C ARG A 67 -6.13 9.42 -1.56
N GLY A 68 -5.74 8.16 -1.75
CA GLY A 68 -5.32 7.65 -3.06
C GLY A 68 -6.45 7.68 -4.08
N THR A 69 -7.63 7.23 -3.70
CA THR A 69 -8.81 7.26 -4.56
C THR A 69 -9.15 8.69 -4.99
N ASP A 70 -9.05 9.67 -4.09
CA ASP A 70 -9.25 11.08 -4.41
C ASP A 70 -8.23 11.59 -5.44
N ARG A 71 -6.94 11.21 -5.31
CA ARG A 71 -5.88 11.59 -6.27
C ARG A 71 -6.10 10.97 -7.65
N LEU A 72 -6.54 9.71 -7.70
CA LEU A 72 -6.87 9.03 -8.97
C LEU A 72 -8.08 9.66 -9.66
N TRP A 73 -9.09 10.10 -8.88
CA TRP A 73 -10.28 10.72 -9.44
C TRP A 73 -9.95 12.00 -10.25
N GLY A 74 -9.05 12.83 -9.73
CA GLY A 74 -8.55 14.03 -10.43
C GLY A 74 -7.82 13.72 -11.74
N ARG A 75 -7.35 12.48 -11.91
CA ARG A 75 -6.62 11.98 -13.10
C ARG A 75 -7.49 11.21 -14.09
N GLN A 76 -8.81 11.16 -13.88
CA GLN A 76 -9.74 10.31 -14.66
C GLN A 76 -9.41 8.80 -14.56
N GLU A 77 -8.84 8.38 -13.42
CA GLU A 77 -8.49 6.99 -13.13
C GLU A 77 -9.42 6.42 -12.06
N LYS A 78 -9.57 5.09 -12.05
CA LYS A 78 -10.35 4.38 -11.05
C LYS A 78 -9.63 3.11 -10.61
N PRO A 79 -9.52 2.85 -9.29
CA PRO A 79 -9.05 1.57 -8.79
C PRO A 79 -9.89 0.40 -9.32
N CYS A 80 -9.25 -0.56 -9.98
CA CYS A 80 -9.85 -1.86 -10.32
C CYS A 80 -9.48 -2.95 -9.28
N GLN A 81 -8.36 -2.77 -8.58
CA GLN A 81 -7.85 -3.60 -7.49
C GLN A 81 -7.12 -2.69 -6.49
N ILE A 82 -7.16 -3.05 -5.21
CA ILE A 82 -6.30 -2.48 -4.17
C ILE A 82 -5.22 -3.50 -3.84
N VAL A 83 -3.96 -3.08 -3.85
CA VAL A 83 -2.81 -3.94 -3.58
C VAL A 83 -2.04 -3.36 -2.40
N PHE A 84 -1.86 -4.15 -1.35
CA PHE A 84 -0.89 -3.86 -0.30
C PHE A 84 0.37 -4.71 -0.53
N VAL A 85 1.53 -4.09 -0.41
CA VAL A 85 2.82 -4.77 -0.39
C VAL A 85 3.58 -4.27 0.83
N ALA A 86 3.84 -5.14 1.80
CA ALA A 86 4.73 -4.84 2.90
C ALA A 86 6.11 -5.42 2.61
N ASP A 87 7.17 -4.64 2.85
CA ASP A 87 8.54 -5.10 2.62
C ASP A 87 9.07 -6.06 3.69
N ASP A 88 8.41 -6.10 4.85
CA ASP A 88 8.60 -7.05 5.93
C ASP A 88 7.32 -7.11 6.79
N HIS A 89 7.27 -8.00 7.78
CA HIS A 89 6.25 -7.96 8.83
C HIS A 89 6.34 -6.66 9.63
N PHE A 90 5.21 -6.22 10.20
CA PHE A 90 5.19 -5.06 11.10
C PHE A 90 6.14 -5.31 12.29
N GLN A 91 7.20 -4.49 12.39
CA GLN A 91 8.23 -4.63 13.41
C GLN A 91 7.71 -4.22 14.80
N ASP A 92 8.33 -4.70 15.87
CA ASP A 92 7.93 -4.39 17.26
C ASP A 92 6.45 -4.75 17.58
N ALA A 93 5.92 -5.75 16.87
CA ALA A 93 4.57 -6.29 17.05
C ALA A 93 4.57 -7.83 17.08
N PRO A 94 3.49 -8.46 17.56
CA PRO A 94 3.29 -9.90 17.42
C PRO A 94 3.34 -10.33 15.96
N ALA A 95 3.90 -11.52 15.69
CA ALA A 95 4.10 -12.03 14.33
C ALA A 95 2.80 -12.07 13.51
N GLU A 96 1.67 -12.34 14.16
CA GLU A 96 0.33 -12.45 13.58
C GLU A 96 -0.32 -11.12 13.17
N LEU A 97 0.28 -9.97 13.49
CA LEU A 97 -0.32 -8.66 13.19
C LEU A 97 -0.48 -8.46 11.67
N THR A 98 0.53 -8.87 10.88
CA THR A 98 0.50 -8.71 9.43
C THR A 98 -0.66 -9.47 8.80
N GLU A 99 -0.82 -10.76 9.14
CA GLU A 99 -1.90 -11.60 8.66
C GLU A 99 -3.25 -11.04 9.08
N ARG A 100 -3.40 -10.65 10.35
CA ARG A 100 -4.66 -10.12 10.88
C ARG A 100 -5.10 -8.82 10.20
N VAL A 101 -4.15 -7.92 9.90
CA VAL A 101 -4.44 -6.71 9.14
C VAL A 101 -4.81 -7.06 7.70
N ALA A 102 -4.07 -7.95 7.05
CA ALA A 102 -4.32 -8.37 5.67
C ALA A 102 -5.70 -9.02 5.49
N GLU A 103 -6.03 -10.01 6.31
CA GLU A 103 -7.33 -10.69 6.33
C GLU A 103 -8.46 -9.69 6.52
N HIS A 104 -8.30 -8.76 7.48
CA HIS A 104 -9.32 -7.75 7.74
C HIS A 104 -9.63 -6.92 6.50
N PHE A 105 -8.59 -6.45 5.80
CA PHE A 105 -8.78 -5.64 4.58
C PHE A 105 -9.51 -6.42 3.48
N VAL A 106 -9.19 -7.70 3.30
CA VAL A 106 -9.82 -8.56 2.29
C VAL A 106 -11.28 -8.86 2.63
N GLU A 107 -11.59 -9.13 3.90
CA GLU A 107 -12.95 -9.44 4.34
C GLU A 107 -13.89 -8.23 4.24
N TRP A 108 -13.38 -7.03 4.55
CA TRP A 108 -14.24 -5.84 4.71
C TRP A 108 -14.32 -4.94 3.49
N LEU A 109 -13.36 -4.99 2.56
CA LEU A 109 -13.39 -4.22 1.33
C LEU A 109 -13.65 -5.13 0.13
N THR A 110 -14.89 -5.08 -0.36
CA THR A 110 -15.33 -5.96 -1.46
C THR A 110 -15.25 -5.31 -2.84
N ARG A 111 -15.18 -3.97 -2.93
CA ARG A 111 -15.13 -3.22 -4.20
C ARG A 111 -14.34 -1.90 -4.08
N PRO A 112 -13.14 -1.80 -4.67
CA PRO A 112 -12.41 -2.84 -5.42
C PRO A 112 -11.95 -3.99 -4.52
N PRO A 113 -11.74 -5.20 -5.06
CA PRO A 113 -11.10 -6.29 -4.34
C PRO A 113 -9.72 -5.88 -3.81
N VAL A 114 -9.34 -6.46 -2.68
CA VAL A 114 -8.05 -6.23 -2.02
C VAL A 114 -7.19 -7.48 -2.10
N VAL A 115 -5.89 -7.29 -2.29
CA VAL A 115 -4.87 -8.32 -2.13
C VAL A 115 -3.72 -7.77 -1.30
N PHE A 116 -3.11 -8.62 -0.48
CA PHE A 116 -2.00 -8.26 0.39
C PHE A 116 -0.82 -9.20 0.15
N PHE A 117 0.36 -8.62 -0.06
CA PHE A 117 1.62 -9.33 -0.26
C PHE A 117 2.67 -8.93 0.76
N LEU A 118 3.55 -9.88 1.07
CA LEU A 118 4.87 -9.65 1.65
C LEU A 118 5.93 -9.76 0.55
N LEU A 119 6.91 -8.87 0.56
CA LEU A 119 8.06 -8.95 -0.31
C LEU A 119 9.06 -9.97 0.27
N GLU A 120 9.42 -11.01 -0.50
CA GLU A 120 10.40 -12.02 -0.09
C GLU A 120 11.81 -11.72 -0.62
N SER A 121 11.91 -10.96 -1.70
CA SER A 121 13.19 -10.54 -2.30
C SER A 121 13.59 -9.13 -1.86
N SER A 122 14.86 -8.76 -2.06
CA SER A 122 15.24 -7.34 -1.97
C SER A 122 14.54 -6.53 -3.07
N ARG A 123 14.21 -5.27 -2.78
CA ARG A 123 13.69 -4.31 -3.76
C ARG A 123 14.63 -4.08 -4.95
N GLU A 124 15.91 -4.38 -4.77
CA GLU A 124 16.96 -4.25 -5.80
C GLU A 124 16.99 -5.43 -6.77
N THR A 125 16.28 -6.53 -6.48
CA THR A 125 16.29 -7.75 -7.30
C THR A 125 14.99 -7.88 -8.09
N PRO A 126 14.95 -7.44 -9.36
CA PRO A 126 13.79 -7.64 -10.24
C PRO A 126 13.85 -9.02 -10.92
N PRO A 127 12.69 -9.69 -11.14
CA PRO A 127 11.36 -9.30 -10.68
C PRO A 127 11.21 -9.50 -9.16
N PRO A 128 10.39 -8.67 -8.48
CA PRO A 128 10.14 -8.85 -7.05
C PRO A 128 9.44 -10.18 -6.78
N GLU A 129 9.93 -10.92 -5.79
CA GLU A 129 9.27 -12.12 -5.28
C GLU A 129 8.25 -11.70 -4.22
N LEU A 130 6.98 -12.03 -4.47
CA LEU A 130 5.85 -11.66 -3.61
C LEU A 130 5.21 -12.91 -3.03
N LYS A 131 5.12 -12.97 -1.71
CA LYS A 131 4.32 -13.96 -0.99
C LYS A 131 2.92 -13.41 -0.75
N LEU A 132 1.92 -14.11 -1.27
CA LEU A 132 0.52 -13.80 -0.99
C LEU A 132 0.23 -14.05 0.49
N VAL A 133 -0.31 -13.03 1.18
CA VAL A 133 -0.76 -13.13 2.57
C VAL A 133 -2.28 -13.32 2.61
N ALA A 134 -3.03 -12.49 1.89
CA ALA A 134 -4.49 -12.57 1.83
C ALA A 134 -5.05 -11.99 0.52
N GLY A 135 -6.24 -12.46 0.14
CA GLY A 135 -6.99 -11.96 -1.00
C GLY A 135 -6.60 -12.63 -2.32
N GLU A 136 -7.07 -12.05 -3.42
CA GLU A 136 -6.91 -12.61 -4.75
C GLU A 136 -6.61 -11.50 -5.76
N ILE A 137 -5.82 -11.83 -6.77
CA ILE A 137 -5.54 -11.00 -7.94
C ILE A 137 -5.52 -11.88 -9.17
N ASP A 138 -6.06 -11.40 -10.28
CA ASP A 138 -5.99 -12.12 -11.55
C ASP A 138 -4.59 -12.02 -12.19
N SER A 139 -4.38 -12.79 -13.25
CA SER A 139 -3.08 -12.84 -13.94
C SER A 139 -2.68 -11.52 -14.58
N GLU A 140 -3.65 -10.71 -15.05
CA GLU A 140 -3.38 -9.42 -15.69
C GLU A 140 -2.92 -8.39 -14.65
N GLY A 141 -3.66 -8.27 -13.55
CA GLY A 141 -3.29 -7.43 -12.41
C GLY A 141 -1.97 -7.86 -11.79
N HIS A 142 -1.72 -9.17 -11.64
CA HIS A 142 -0.44 -9.66 -11.13
C HIS A 142 0.73 -9.31 -12.07
N ALA A 143 0.56 -9.46 -13.38
CA ALA A 143 1.58 -9.08 -14.36
C ALA A 143 1.87 -7.57 -14.34
N ALA A 144 0.83 -6.75 -14.29
CA ALA A 144 0.95 -5.30 -14.16
C ALA A 144 1.66 -4.89 -12.87
N LEU A 145 1.34 -5.53 -11.74
CA LEU A 145 1.99 -5.31 -10.46
C LEU A 145 3.49 -5.64 -10.51
N VAL A 146 3.85 -6.82 -11.00
CA VAL A 146 5.26 -7.25 -11.13
C VAL A 146 6.06 -6.32 -12.04
N ALA A 147 5.44 -5.80 -13.11
CA ALA A 147 6.07 -4.82 -14.00
C ALA A 147 6.18 -3.40 -13.40
N GLY A 148 5.21 -3.00 -12.56
CA GLY A 148 5.12 -1.67 -11.97
C GLY A 148 5.91 -1.49 -10.67
N LEU A 149 6.04 -2.53 -9.85
CA LEU A 149 6.71 -2.45 -8.55
C LEU A 149 8.17 -1.98 -8.64
N PRO A 150 9.02 -2.49 -9.55
CA PRO A 150 10.39 -1.98 -9.69
C PRO A 150 10.44 -0.47 -9.98
N LYS A 151 9.51 0.03 -10.82
CA LYS A 151 9.39 1.47 -11.11
C LYS A 151 8.91 2.24 -9.87
N MET A 152 8.05 1.64 -9.05
CA MET A 152 7.63 2.22 -7.77
C MET A 152 8.80 2.33 -6.80
N PHE A 153 9.60 1.26 -6.64
CA PHE A 153 10.77 1.25 -5.77
C PHE A 153 11.81 2.28 -6.20
N GLN A 154 12.09 2.38 -7.51
CA GLN A 154 12.97 3.43 -8.03
C GLN A 154 12.49 4.83 -7.63
N LYS A 155 11.19 5.10 -7.76
CA LYS A 155 10.59 6.39 -7.41
C LYS A 155 10.60 6.68 -5.92
N CYS A 156 10.65 5.68 -5.05
CA CYS A 156 10.85 5.90 -3.61
C CYS A 156 12.22 6.50 -3.29
N THR A 157 13.22 6.34 -4.18
CA THR A 157 14.59 6.88 -4.03
C THR A 157 14.80 8.25 -4.68
N GLU A 158 13.84 8.71 -5.50
CA GLU A 158 13.89 10.00 -6.17
C GLU A 158 13.48 11.15 -5.22
N ASN A 159 14.05 12.34 -5.41
CA ASN A 159 13.63 13.54 -4.68
C ASN A 159 12.29 14.05 -5.23
N ASP A 160 11.27 14.14 -4.38
CA ASP A 160 10.01 14.85 -4.62
C ASP A 160 9.01 14.31 -5.69
N PRO A 161 9.00 13.02 -6.10
CA PRO A 161 7.92 12.57 -6.99
C PRO A 161 6.60 12.31 -6.23
N TRP A 162 6.58 12.45 -4.90
CA TRP A 162 5.45 12.11 -4.03
C TRP A 162 4.89 13.34 -3.32
N GLU A 163 3.56 13.44 -3.23
CA GLU A 163 2.95 14.42 -2.33
C GLU A 163 3.10 13.94 -0.87
N LEU A 164 3.82 14.69 -0.05
CA LEU A 164 4.07 14.35 1.35
C LEU A 164 2.83 14.62 2.22
N VAL A 165 2.38 13.58 2.94
CA VAL A 165 1.32 13.67 3.94
C VAL A 165 1.94 13.79 5.33
N LEU A 166 1.79 14.97 5.93
CA LEU A 166 2.24 15.25 7.29
C LEU A 166 1.20 14.78 8.31
N SER A 167 1.64 14.15 9.39
CA SER A 167 0.76 13.85 10.51
C SER A 167 0.35 15.15 11.19
N LYS A 168 -0.92 15.27 11.58
CA LYS A 168 -1.32 16.35 12.49
C LYS A 168 -0.60 16.12 13.82
N ARG A 169 0.40 16.94 14.14
CA ARG A 169 1.00 16.96 15.47
C ARG A 169 -0.13 17.19 16.48
N SER A 170 -0.40 16.22 17.35
CA SER A 170 -1.20 16.48 18.54
C SER A 170 -0.46 17.57 19.33
N LYS A 171 -1.14 18.68 19.62
CA LYS A 171 -0.59 19.70 20.51
C LYS A 171 -0.17 19.00 21.82
N ALA A 172 1.11 19.12 22.16
CA ALA A 172 1.63 18.78 23.48
C ALA A 172 0.96 19.64 24.56
#